data_AF-A0A1V3XBB5-F1
#
_entry.id   AF-A0A1V3XBB5-F1
#
_cell.length_a   1.000
_cell.length_b   1.000
_cell.length_c   1.000
_cell.angle_alpha   90.00
_cell.angle_beta   90.00
_cell.angle_gamma   90.00
#
_symmetry.space_group_name_H-M   'P 1'
#
loop_
_entity.id
_entity.type
_entity.pdbx_description
1 polymer ?
#
loop_
_entity_poly.entity_id
_entity_poly.type
_entity_poly.pdbx_seq_one_letter_code
_entity_poly.pdbx_strand_id
1 'polypeptide(L)' 'MAELDGFVRGLIAGYKVPRSLWFVDEVKRSPAGKPDYRWAKEQTEARPADEVRASQVATGA' A
#
# COMPACT_ATOMS: atom_id res chain seq x y z
N MET A 1 8.83 3.59 -4.62
CA MET A 1 8.12 2.29 -4.76
C MET A 1 8.96 1.14 -5.30
N ALA A 2 9.82 1.35 -6.32
CA ALA A 2 10.53 0.25 -6.99
C ALA A 2 11.41 -0.62 -6.06
N GLU A 3 12.05 -0.02 -5.07
CA GLU A 3 12.88 -0.74 -4.08
C GLU A 3 12.05 -1.69 -3.21
N LEU A 4 10.97 -1.20 -2.60
CA LEU A 4 10.07 -2.03 -1.79
C LEU A 4 9.42 -3.15 -2.61
N ASP A 5 8.96 -2.83 -3.83
CA ASP A 5 8.36 -3.79 -4.75
C ASP A 5 9.36 -4.92 -5.10
N GLY A 6 10.60 -4.58 -5.47
CA GLY A 6 11.66 -5.54 -5.76
C GLY A 6 12.00 -6.44 -4.58
N PHE A 7 12.09 -5.86 -3.37
CA PHE A 7 12.37 -6.61 -2.15
C PHE A 7 11.26 -7.63 -1.83
N VAL A 8 9.99 -7.19 -1.81
CA VAL A 8 8.89 -8.05 -1.36
C VAL A 8 8.50 -9.12 -2.39
N ARG A 9 8.80 -8.94 -3.68
CA ARG A 9 8.55 -9.98 -4.71
C ARG A 9 9.30 -11.29 -4.47
N GLY A 10 10.42 -11.25 -3.73
CA GLY A 10 11.14 -12.46 -3.31
C GLY A 10 10.55 -13.13 -2.06
N LEU A 11 9.62 -12.47 -1.35
CA LEU A 11 9.13 -12.88 -0.03
C LEU A 11 7.66 -13.30 -0.06
N ILE A 12 6.85 -12.68 -0.93
CA ILE A 12 5.41 -12.92 -1.01
C ILE A 12 4.98 -13.12 -2.46
N ALA A 13 3.88 -13.85 -2.64
CA ALA A 13 3.26 -14.02 -3.96
C ALA A 13 2.95 -12.65 -4.61
N GLY A 14 3.15 -12.54 -5.92
CA GLY A 14 3.07 -11.27 -6.65
C GLY A 14 1.75 -10.49 -6.46
N TYR A 15 0.63 -11.18 -6.26
CA TYR A 15 -0.67 -10.53 -6.02
C TYR A 15 -0.76 -9.83 -4.65
N LYS A 16 0.10 -10.19 -3.69
CA LYS A 16 0.18 -9.57 -2.36
C LYS A 16 1.11 -8.35 -2.33
N VAL A 17 1.88 -8.14 -3.39
CA VAL A 17 2.74 -6.96 -3.51
C VAL A 17 1.86 -5.71 -3.54
N PRO A 18 2.15 -4.70 -2.70
CA PRO A 18 1.36 -3.46 -2.66
C PRO A 18 1.22 -2.81 -4.04
N ARG A 19 0.08 -2.18 -4.30
CA ARG A 19 -0.18 -1.41 -5.53
C ARG A 19 -0.07 0.09 -5.31
N SER A 20 -0.34 0.53 -4.10
CA SER A 20 -0.41 1.93 -3.69
C SER A 20 0.03 2.04 -2.24
N LEU A 21 0.70 3.14 -1.89
CA LEU A 21 1.20 3.41 -0.54
C LEU A 21 0.78 4.81 -0.11
N TRP A 22 0.32 4.90 1.13
CA TRP A 22 0.06 6.15 1.83
C TRP A 22 0.96 6.20 3.05
N PHE A 23 1.79 7.23 3.14
CA PHE A 23 2.61 7.53 4.30
C PHE A 23 1.84 8.45 5.24
N VAL A 24 1.96 8.17 6.52
CA VAL A 24 1.29 8.88 7.60
C VAL A 24 2.30 8.99 8.74
N ASP A 25 2.27 10.10 9.47
CA ASP A 25 3.18 10.28 10.60
C ASP A 25 2.88 9.26 11.70
N GLU A 26 1.60 8.94 11.92
CA GLU A 26 1.17 7.98 12.93
C GLU A 26 0.03 7.07 12.43
N VAL A 27 0.09 5.79 12.78
CA VAL A 27 -0.95 4.81 12.48
C VAL A 27 -1.94 4.73 13.64
N LYS A 28 -3.20 5.09 13.38
CA LYS A 28 -4.25 5.03 14.40
C LYS A 28 -4.57 3.60 14.82
N ARG A 29 -4.71 3.41 16.13
CA ARG A 29 -5.14 2.16 16.76
C ARG A 29 -6.35 2.41 17.66
N SER A 30 -7.12 1.37 17.90
CA SER A 30 -8.19 1.41 18.89
C SER A 30 -7.61 1.52 20.31
N PRO A 31 -8.42 1.88 21.33
CA PRO A 31 -7.97 1.86 22.72
C PRO A 31 -7.41 0.51 23.19
N ALA A 32 -7.81 -0.60 22.54
CA ALA A 32 -7.29 -1.95 22.78
C ALA A 32 -6.03 -2.28 21.94
N GLY A 33 -5.44 -1.29 21.25
CA GLY A 33 -4.22 -1.44 20.45
C GLY A 33 -4.40 -2.10 19.07
N LYS A 34 -5.63 -2.46 18.68
CA LYS A 34 -5.89 -3.09 17.37
C LYS A 34 -5.79 -2.06 16.23
N PRO A 35 -5.36 -2.45 15.02
CA PRO A 35 -5.39 -1.56 13.86
C PRO A 35 -6.78 -0.97 13.62
N ASP A 36 -6.86 0.34 13.38
CA ASP A 36 -8.10 1.01 12.99
C ASP A 36 -8.24 1.03 11.47
N TYR A 37 -8.87 0.00 10.91
CA TYR A 37 -9.08 -0.11 9.46
C TYR A 37 -10.06 0.92 8.90
N ARG A 38 -10.96 1.47 9.73
CA ARG A 38 -11.89 2.51 9.29
C ARG A 38 -11.12 3.80 9.03
N TRP A 39 -10.29 4.20 10.00
CA TRP A 39 -9.39 5.33 9.84
C TRP A 39 -8.44 5.12 8.66
N ALA A 40 -7.87 3.92 8.48
CA ALA A 40 -6.97 3.65 7.37
C ALA A 40 -7.68 3.82 6.01
N LYS A 41 -8.92 3.35 5.89
CA LYS A 41 -9.75 3.56 4.69
C LYS A 41 -10.01 5.05 4.45
N GLU A 42 -10.36 5.80 5.48
CA GLU A 42 -10.56 7.26 5.37
C GLU A 42 -9.31 7.98 4.85
N GLN A 43 -8.10 7.58 5.25
CA GLN A 43 -6.86 8.14 4.69
C GLN A 43 -6.75 7.93 3.18
N THR A 44 -7.14 6.74 2.69
CA THR A 44 -7.11 6.42 1.25
C THR A 44 -8.19 7.15 0.44
N GLU A 45 -9.28 7.56 1.09
CA GLU A 45 -10.39 8.30 0.45
C GLU A 45 -10.16 9.81 0.48
N ALA A 46 -9.46 10.32 1.48
CA ALA A 46 -9.22 11.75 1.66
C ALA A 46 -8.19 12.33 0.67
N ARG A 47 -7.25 11.50 0.19
CA ARG A 47 -6.16 11.95 -0.70
C ARG A 47 -5.62 10.82 -1.58
N PRO A 48 -5.03 11.15 -2.74
CA PRO A 48 -4.33 10.16 -3.56
C PRO A 48 -3.15 9.53 -2.80
N ALA A 49 -2.74 8.35 -3.26
CA ALA A 49 -1.55 7.67 -2.76
C ALA A 49 -0.29 8.49 -3.02
N ASP A 50 0.65 8.44 -2.08
CA ASP A 50 1.96 9.08 -2.22
C ASP A 50 2.81 8.35 -3.26
N GLU A 51 2.67 7.03 -3.30
CA GLU A 51 3.27 6.20 -4.33
C GLU A 51 2.25 5.24 -4.93
N VAL A 52 2.25 5.17 -6.26
CA VAL A 52 1.50 4.19 -7.02
C VAL A 52 2.49 3.33 -7.79
N ARG A 53 2.29 2.02 -7.79
CA ARG A 53 3.07 1.12 -8.64
C ARG A 53 2.86 1.54 -10.09
N ALA A 54 3.94 1.85 -10.80
CA ALA A 54 3.85 2.01 -12.25
C ALA A 54 3.22 0.73 -12.82
N SER A 55 2.06 0.87 -13.46
CA SER A 55 1.42 -0.24 -14.13
C SER A 55 2.34 -0.66 -15.27
N GLN A 56 2.97 -1.82 -15.16
CA GLN A 56 3.38 -2.56 -16.34
C GLN A 56 2.09 -2.95 -17.03
N VAL A 57 1.63 -2.10 -17.96
CA VAL A 57 0.65 -2.52 -18.96
C VAL A 57 1.27 -3.76 -19.57
N ALA A 58 0.58 -4.90 -19.47
CA ALA A 58 1.02 -6.08 -20.15
C ALA A 58 1.17 -5.71 -21.63
N THR A 59 2.40 -5.64 -22.11
CA THR A 59 2.70 -5.68 -23.54
C THR A 59 2.24 -7.06 -24.00
N GLY A 60 0.96 -7.14 -24.34
CA GLY A 60 0.39 -8.22 -25.11
C GLY A 60 0.45 -7.81 -26.57
N ALA A 61 1.45 -8.32 -27.27
CA ALA A 61 1.46 -8.59 -28.71
C ALA A 61 2.51 -9.68 -28.96
#